data_AF-A0A2V9ZGZ5-F1
#
_entry.id   AF-A0A2V9ZGZ5-F1
#
_cell.length_a   1.000
_cell.length_b   1.000
_cell.length_c   1.000
_cell.angle_alpha   90.00
_cell.angle_beta   90.00
_cell.angle_gamma   90.00
#
_symmetry.space_group_name_H-M   'P 1'
#
loop_
_entity.id
_entity.type
_entity.pdbx_description
1 polymer ?
#
loop_
_entity_poly.entity_id
_entity_poly.type
_entity_poly.pdbx_seq_one_letter_code
_entity_poly.pdbx_strand_id
1 'polypeptide(L)'
;MTKASLRLILFATLTLTITLASPALLRVLRADSLPQVQLNADSIAPRPIEELTGRNVTRDYAYAWRDLAVALDNNNAGLLDAYFTGFAKDNFSQRIADQKRTGVHARYVDHGHQVKAFFYSPDGGEMQLLDKAKLEIQILDGGKVIHSENASQDYLVLMTPGADRWFVRSLAPVAAQEF
;
A
#
# COMPACT_ATOMS: atom_id res chain seq x y z
N MET A 1 -22.55 6.16 -84.36
CA MET A 1 -23.43 5.41 -83.42
C MET A 1 -22.53 4.34 -82.80
N THR A 2 -22.30 4.18 -81.48
CA THR A 2 -23.12 4.49 -80.30
C THR A 2 -22.23 4.44 -79.03
N LYS A 3 -22.34 5.50 -78.20
CA LYS A 3 -22.14 5.66 -76.74
C LYS A 3 -21.13 4.83 -75.92
N ALA A 4 -20.14 5.58 -75.40
CA ALA A 4 -19.59 5.67 -74.02
C ALA A 4 -19.94 4.62 -72.94
N SER A 5 -18.94 4.30 -72.10
CA SER A 5 -19.04 4.40 -70.63
C SER A 5 -17.66 4.46 -69.97
N LEU A 6 -17.49 5.48 -69.13
CA LEU A 6 -16.36 5.83 -68.29
C LEU A 6 -16.26 4.89 -67.08
N ARG A 7 -15.06 4.43 -66.68
CA ARG A 7 -14.84 3.92 -65.31
C ARG A 7 -13.54 4.47 -64.72
N LEU A 8 -13.78 5.38 -63.77
CA LEU A 8 -12.90 6.02 -62.81
C LEU A 8 -12.30 4.96 -61.88
N ILE A 9 -10.98 4.97 -61.64
CA ILE A 9 -10.37 4.24 -60.51
C ILE A 9 -9.73 5.27 -59.58
N LEU A 10 -10.26 5.25 -58.36
CA LEU A 10 -10.05 6.18 -57.26
C LEU A 10 -8.74 5.84 -56.52
N PHE A 11 -7.88 6.83 -56.28
CA PHE A 11 -6.74 6.71 -55.37
C PHE A 11 -7.25 6.74 -53.91
N ALA A 12 -7.02 5.67 -53.15
CA ALA A 12 -7.26 5.64 -51.72
C ALA A 12 -6.00 6.08 -50.96
N THR A 13 -5.97 7.33 -50.50
CA THR A 13 -4.97 7.83 -49.55
C THR A 13 -5.40 7.49 -48.13
N LEU A 14 -4.70 6.54 -47.49
CA LEU A 14 -4.88 6.20 -46.09
C LEU A 14 -4.11 7.22 -45.22
N THR A 15 -4.83 8.18 -44.64
CA THR A 15 -4.27 9.10 -43.63
C THR A 15 -4.23 8.41 -42.27
N LEU A 16 -3.02 8.10 -41.79
CA LEU A 16 -2.76 7.61 -40.45
C LEU A 16 -2.81 8.78 -39.45
N THR A 17 -3.92 8.93 -38.73
CA THR A 17 -4.02 9.85 -37.60
C THR A 17 -3.33 9.23 -36.39
N ILE A 18 -2.15 9.75 -36.02
CA ILE A 18 -1.49 9.46 -34.75
C ILE A 18 -2.22 10.25 -33.67
N THR A 19 -3.09 9.58 -32.91
CA THR A 19 -3.66 10.13 -31.68
C THR A 19 -2.55 10.25 -30.64
N LEU A 20 -2.19 11.49 -30.28
CA LEU A 20 -1.38 11.76 -29.10
C LEU A 20 -2.13 11.23 -27.86
N ALA A 21 -1.64 10.14 -27.28
CA ALA A 21 -2.08 9.69 -25.98
C ALA A 21 -1.63 10.72 -24.94
N SER A 22 -2.57 11.54 -24.47
CA SER A 22 -2.35 12.47 -23.36
C SER A 22 -1.81 11.71 -22.13
N PRO A 23 -0.75 12.21 -21.45
CA PRO A 23 -0.17 11.56 -20.27
C PRO A 23 -1.11 11.47 -19.06
N ALA A 24 -2.31 12.05 -19.15
CA ALA A 24 -3.35 11.95 -18.12
C ALA A 24 -3.98 10.55 -18.02
N LEU A 25 -3.96 9.75 -19.09
CA LEU A 25 -4.58 8.41 -19.12
C LEU A 25 -3.78 7.34 -18.35
N LEU A 26 -2.48 7.56 -18.12
CA LEU A 26 -1.64 6.63 -17.35
C LEU A 26 -1.88 6.67 -15.84
N ARG A 27 -2.68 7.62 -15.32
CA ARG A 27 -2.97 7.71 -13.88
C ARG A 27 -4.08 6.76 -13.39
N VAL A 28 -4.84 6.14 -14.30
CA VAL A 28 -6.08 5.41 -13.93
C VAL A 28 -5.86 3.90 -13.70
N LEU A 29 -4.65 3.37 -13.90
CA LEU A 29 -4.33 1.96 -13.68
C LEU A 29 -3.38 1.75 -12.49
N ARG A 30 -3.65 2.38 -11.34
CA ARG A 30 -3.24 1.77 -10.07
C ARG A 30 -4.40 0.91 -9.61
N ALA A 31 -4.32 -0.39 -9.90
CA ALA A 31 -5.21 -1.35 -9.29
C ALA A 31 -5.09 -1.22 -7.77
N ASP A 32 -6.24 -1.19 -7.11
CA ASP A 32 -6.46 -1.14 -5.66
C ASP A 32 -6.06 -2.48 -5.00
N SER A 33 -4.90 -3.01 -5.38
CA SER A 33 -4.44 -4.33 -4.95
C SER A 33 -3.83 -4.24 -3.56
N LEU A 34 -4.21 -5.17 -2.68
CA LEU A 34 -3.58 -5.30 -1.37
C LEU A 34 -2.09 -5.63 -1.52
N PRO A 35 -1.23 -5.05 -0.66
CA PRO A 35 0.17 -5.42 -0.64
C PRO A 35 0.32 -6.89 -0.26
N GLN A 36 1.32 -7.55 -0.85
CA GLN A 36 1.59 -8.94 -0.52
C GLN A 36 2.23 -9.03 0.87
N VAL A 37 1.63 -9.82 1.75
CA VAL A 37 2.17 -10.11 3.09
C VAL A 37 2.52 -11.60 3.18
N GLN A 38 3.76 -11.90 3.49
CA GLN A 38 4.25 -13.28 3.70
C GLN A 38 4.55 -13.48 5.18
N LEU A 39 3.67 -14.19 5.88
CA LEU A 39 3.80 -14.46 7.31
C LEU A 39 4.57 -15.77 7.55
N ASN A 40 5.66 -15.70 8.32
CA ASN A 40 6.31 -16.83 8.96
C ASN A 40 5.99 -16.83 10.46
N ALA A 41 5.38 -17.91 10.94
CA ALA A 41 5.02 -18.10 12.34
C ALA A 41 5.70 -19.34 12.98
N ASP A 42 6.64 -19.96 12.27
CA ASP A 42 7.24 -21.25 12.66
C ASP A 42 8.08 -21.14 13.94
N SER A 43 8.57 -19.94 14.24
CA SER A 43 9.42 -19.65 15.39
C SER A 43 8.63 -19.32 16.66
N ILE A 44 7.29 -19.31 16.64
CA ILE A 44 6.50 -18.94 17.81
C ILE A 44 6.46 -20.08 18.83
N ALA A 45 6.81 -19.73 20.06
CA ALA A 45 6.70 -20.57 21.24
C ALA A 45 6.21 -19.73 22.44
N PRO A 46 5.56 -20.34 23.45
CA PRO A 46 5.25 -21.77 23.57
C PRO A 46 3.97 -22.22 22.86
N ARG A 47 3.12 -21.28 22.41
CA ARG A 47 1.83 -21.57 21.75
C ARG A 47 1.90 -21.21 20.26
N PRO A 48 1.79 -22.17 19.33
CA PRO A 48 1.74 -21.83 17.92
C PRO A 48 0.48 -21.01 17.59
N ILE A 49 0.54 -20.19 16.55
CA ILE A 49 -0.62 -19.47 16.04
C ILE A 49 -1.54 -20.47 15.30
N GLU A 50 -2.85 -20.40 15.53
CA GLU A 50 -3.81 -21.18 14.75
C GLU A 50 -3.85 -20.71 13.29
N GLU A 51 -4.08 -21.64 12.36
CA GLU A 51 -4.11 -21.33 10.93
C GLU A 51 -5.08 -20.20 10.56
N LEU A 52 -6.26 -20.16 11.20
CA LEU A 52 -7.23 -19.08 11.00
C LEU A 52 -6.72 -17.73 11.53
N THR A 53 -6.07 -17.73 12.70
CA THR A 53 -5.46 -16.53 13.28
C THR A 53 -4.37 -15.99 12.37
N GLY A 54 -3.47 -16.85 11.86
CA GLY A 54 -2.41 -16.46 10.92
C GLY A 54 -2.96 -15.87 9.63
N ARG A 55 -4.03 -16.46 9.07
CA ARG A 55 -4.74 -15.88 7.89
C ARG A 55 -5.33 -14.51 8.18
N ASN A 56 -6.02 -14.36 9.31
CA ASN A 56 -6.68 -13.11 9.68
C ASN A 56 -5.65 -12.00 9.90
N VAL A 57 -4.57 -12.28 10.64
CA VAL A 57 -3.47 -11.34 10.85
C VAL A 57 -2.86 -10.91 9.53
N THR A 58 -2.52 -11.86 8.64
CA THR A 58 -1.93 -11.58 7.32
C THR A 58 -2.85 -10.66 6.51
N ARG A 59 -4.14 -11.00 6.44
CA ARG A 59 -5.16 -10.22 5.70
C ARG A 59 -5.30 -8.81 6.29
N ASP A 60 -5.50 -8.71 7.60
CA ASP A 60 -5.79 -7.44 8.27
C ASP A 60 -4.58 -6.51 8.27
N TYR A 61 -3.37 -7.07 8.36
CA TYR A 61 -2.13 -6.31 8.22
C TYR A 61 -1.92 -5.77 6.80
N ALA A 62 -2.25 -6.55 5.76
CA ALA A 62 -2.23 -6.06 4.38
C ALA A 62 -3.22 -4.91 4.16
N TYR A 63 -4.42 -5.01 4.74
CA TYR A 63 -5.39 -3.91 4.72
C TYR A 63 -4.90 -2.66 5.47
N ALA A 64 -4.25 -2.84 6.61
CA ALA A 64 -3.66 -1.72 7.36
C ALA A 64 -2.66 -0.95 6.50
N TRP A 65 -1.74 -1.63 5.80
CA TRP A 65 -0.76 -0.97 4.93
C TRP A 65 -1.39 -0.26 3.73
N ARG A 66 -2.39 -0.88 3.08
CA ARG A 66 -3.17 -0.20 2.03
C ARG A 66 -3.81 1.08 2.56
N ASP A 67 -4.51 1.00 3.69
CA ASP A 67 -5.25 2.13 4.24
C ASP A 67 -4.30 3.24 4.71
N LEU A 68 -3.13 2.88 5.26
CA LEU A 68 -2.07 3.84 5.58
C LEU A 68 -1.56 4.57 4.34
N ALA A 69 -1.27 3.85 3.26
CA ALA A 69 -0.78 4.45 2.02
C ALA A 69 -1.80 5.45 1.44
N VAL A 70 -3.08 5.08 1.43
CA VAL A 70 -4.18 5.95 0.97
C VAL A 70 -4.40 7.13 1.93
N ALA A 71 -4.30 6.91 3.24
CA ALA A 71 -4.43 7.97 4.26
C ALA A 71 -3.33 9.03 4.12
N LEU A 72 -2.09 8.62 3.89
CA LEU A 72 -0.95 9.52 3.70
C LEU A 72 -1.07 10.32 2.40
N ASP A 73 -1.41 9.66 1.29
CA ASP A 73 -1.52 10.30 -0.04
C ASP A 73 -2.68 11.31 -0.08
N ASN A 74 -3.83 10.95 0.49
CA ASN A 74 -5.03 11.80 0.48
C ASN A 74 -5.10 12.76 1.68
N ASN A 75 -4.11 12.75 2.57
CA ASN A 75 -4.16 13.44 3.86
C ASN A 75 -5.48 13.16 4.61
N ASN A 76 -5.91 11.90 4.69
CA ASN A 76 -7.17 11.54 5.33
C ASN A 76 -6.93 10.56 6.49
N ALA A 77 -6.75 11.12 7.69
CA ALA A 77 -6.54 10.32 8.91
C ALA A 77 -7.74 9.42 9.28
N GLY A 78 -8.96 9.72 8.81
CA GLY A 78 -10.13 8.89 9.09
C GLY A 78 -10.05 7.48 8.47
N LEU A 79 -9.20 7.29 7.45
CA LEU A 79 -8.96 5.97 6.87
C LEU A 79 -8.17 5.05 7.81
N LEU A 80 -7.47 5.60 8.81
CA LEU A 80 -6.73 4.80 9.78
C LEU A 80 -7.65 4.03 10.73
N ASP A 81 -8.89 4.47 10.92
CA ASP A 81 -9.85 3.90 11.88
C ASP A 81 -10.20 2.43 11.61
N ALA A 82 -10.01 1.98 10.37
CA ALA A 82 -10.37 0.62 9.95
C ALA A 82 -9.43 -0.46 10.51
N TYR A 83 -8.14 -0.15 10.70
CA TYR A 83 -7.11 -1.13 11.05
C TYR A 83 -6.02 -0.61 12.02
N PHE A 84 -6.03 0.66 12.40
CA PHE A 84 -5.09 1.21 13.38
C PHE A 84 -5.78 1.60 14.68
N THR A 85 -5.06 1.42 15.79
CA THR A 85 -5.45 1.86 17.13
C THR A 85 -4.22 2.30 17.92
N GLY A 86 -4.42 2.86 19.11
CA GLY A 86 -3.36 3.28 20.02
C GLY A 86 -2.27 4.14 19.37
N PHE A 87 -1.02 3.90 19.77
CA PHE A 87 0.13 4.72 19.37
C PHE A 87 0.32 4.82 17.85
N ALA A 88 0.10 3.75 17.10
CA ALA A 88 0.24 3.79 15.65
C ALA A 88 -0.77 4.76 15.02
N LYS A 89 -2.04 4.69 15.44
CA LYS A 89 -3.08 5.61 14.96
C LYS A 89 -2.76 7.06 15.32
N ASP A 90 -2.34 7.31 16.56
CA ASP A 90 -2.02 8.68 17.01
C ASP A 90 -0.85 9.27 16.23
N ASN A 91 0.23 8.50 16.05
CA ASN A 91 1.42 8.92 15.32
C ASN A 91 1.12 9.24 13.86
N PHE A 92 0.39 8.37 13.15
CA PHE A 92 0.05 8.61 11.74
C PHE A 92 -1.00 9.72 11.58
N SER A 93 -1.94 9.85 12.51
CA SER A 93 -2.89 10.98 12.50
C SER A 93 -2.16 12.30 12.67
N GLN A 94 -1.20 12.37 13.59
CA GLN A 94 -0.36 13.55 13.80
C GLN A 94 0.47 13.87 12.55
N ARG A 95 1.13 12.86 11.97
CA ARG A 95 1.88 13.03 10.71
C ARG A 95 1.00 13.58 9.60
N ILE A 96 -0.21 13.04 9.40
CA ILE A 96 -1.14 13.52 8.38
C ILE A 96 -1.57 14.97 8.68
N ALA A 97 -1.81 15.33 9.94
CA ALA A 97 -2.11 16.70 10.32
C ALA A 97 -0.96 17.66 10.00
N ASP A 98 0.28 17.23 10.25
CA ASP A 98 1.47 18.00 9.92
C ASP A 98 1.63 18.17 8.40
N GLN A 99 1.38 17.12 7.61
CA GLN A 99 1.40 17.19 6.14
C GLN A 99 0.37 18.20 5.61
N LYS A 100 -0.85 18.23 6.18
CA LYS A 100 -1.87 19.25 5.83
C LYS A 100 -1.40 20.66 6.11
N ARG A 101 -0.72 20.87 7.25
CA ARG A 101 -0.26 22.20 7.66
C ARG A 101 0.86 22.71 6.75
N THR A 102 1.76 21.84 6.31
CA THR A 102 2.93 22.24 5.52
C THR A 102 2.68 22.22 4.02
N GLY A 103 1.68 21.47 3.54
CA GLY A 103 1.48 21.21 2.10
C GLY A 103 2.42 20.14 1.54
N VAL A 104 3.31 19.61 2.37
CA VAL A 104 4.25 18.54 2.03
C VAL A 104 3.69 17.21 2.53
N HIS A 105 3.46 16.24 1.65
CA HIS A 105 2.94 14.92 2.06
C HIS A 105 3.80 13.78 1.54
N ALA A 106 3.74 12.65 2.26
CA ALA A 106 4.33 11.41 1.80
C ALA A 106 3.32 10.58 1.00
N ARG A 107 3.79 9.91 -0.04
CA ARG A 107 3.08 8.83 -0.72
C ARG A 107 3.92 7.58 -0.62
N TYR A 108 3.28 6.49 -0.20
CA TYR A 108 3.91 5.17 -0.16
C TYR A 108 3.44 4.36 -1.36
N VAL A 109 4.37 3.71 -2.04
CA VAL A 109 4.09 2.63 -2.98
C VAL A 109 4.61 1.36 -2.35
N ASP A 110 3.71 0.41 -2.15
CA ASP A 110 4.00 -0.80 -1.40
C ASP A 110 4.36 -1.95 -2.35
N HIS A 111 5.52 -2.57 -2.10
CA HIS A 111 6.04 -3.70 -2.87
C HIS A 111 6.04 -5.00 -2.07
N GLY A 112 5.42 -5.01 -0.90
CA GLY A 112 5.18 -6.19 -0.08
C GLY A 112 6.07 -6.30 1.16
N HIS A 113 5.71 -7.30 1.97
CA HIS A 113 6.15 -7.48 3.35
C HIS A 113 6.61 -8.90 3.60
N GLN A 114 7.74 -9.05 4.28
CA GLN A 114 8.17 -10.31 4.89
C GLN A 114 7.99 -10.17 6.41
N VAL A 115 7.05 -10.94 6.96
CA VAL A 115 6.61 -10.79 8.34
C VAL A 115 6.97 -12.04 9.13
N LYS A 116 7.68 -11.87 10.23
CA LYS A 116 7.97 -12.91 11.20
C LYS A 116 7.19 -12.63 12.47
N ALA A 117 6.24 -13.48 12.80
CA ALA A 117 5.63 -13.46 14.11
C ALA A 117 6.60 -14.13 15.11
N PHE A 118 6.89 -13.47 16.23
CA PHE A 118 7.86 -13.98 17.21
C PHE A 118 7.30 -14.04 18.62
N PHE A 119 6.14 -13.43 18.87
CA PHE A 119 5.42 -13.56 20.13
C PHE A 119 3.91 -13.57 19.87
N TYR A 120 3.21 -14.49 20.52
CA TYR A 120 1.76 -14.55 20.59
C TYR A 120 1.34 -14.82 22.03
N SER A 121 0.55 -13.93 22.62
CA SER A 121 0.22 -14.02 24.03
C SER A 121 -0.64 -15.26 24.34
N PRO A 122 -0.48 -15.89 25.52
CA PRO A 122 -1.24 -17.09 25.86
C PRO A 122 -2.76 -16.91 25.83
N ASP A 123 -3.25 -15.71 26.19
CA ASP A 123 -4.66 -15.33 26.14
C ASP A 123 -5.14 -14.92 24.74
N GLY A 124 -4.22 -14.82 23.77
CA GLY A 124 -4.49 -14.42 22.40
C GLY A 124 -4.74 -12.93 22.19
N GLY A 125 -4.55 -12.09 23.22
CA GLY A 125 -4.80 -10.65 23.18
C GLY A 125 -3.76 -9.81 22.43
N GLU A 126 -2.56 -10.35 22.16
CA GLU A 126 -1.48 -9.60 21.52
C GLU A 126 -0.58 -10.49 20.65
N MET A 127 -0.13 -9.93 19.53
CA MET A 127 0.85 -10.55 18.65
C MET A 127 1.93 -9.53 18.28
N GLN A 128 3.20 -9.92 18.42
CA GLN A 128 4.32 -9.11 17.97
C GLN A 128 4.95 -9.69 16.71
N LEU A 129 5.21 -8.80 15.77
CA LEU A 129 5.75 -9.12 14.46
C LEU A 129 7.02 -8.30 14.21
N LEU A 130 7.97 -8.90 13.50
CA LEU A 130 9.00 -8.19 12.76
C LEU A 130 8.59 -8.17 11.31
N ASP A 131 8.48 -6.99 10.72
CA ASP A 131 8.17 -6.81 9.30
C ASP A 131 9.36 -6.20 8.57
N LYS A 132 9.68 -6.73 7.40
CA LYS A 132 10.58 -6.12 6.42
C LYS A 132 9.76 -5.66 5.23
N ALA A 133 9.38 -4.40 5.27
CA ALA A 133 8.58 -3.74 4.25
C ALA A 133 9.48 -3.27 3.10
N LYS A 134 9.06 -3.53 1.86
CA LYS A 134 9.67 -2.95 0.66
C LYS A 134 8.78 -1.83 0.15
N LEU A 135 9.24 -0.59 0.29
CA LEU A 135 8.46 0.60 -0.02
C LEU A 135 9.21 1.50 -0.99
N GLU A 136 8.49 2.12 -1.92
CA GLU A 136 8.92 3.38 -2.53
C GLU A 136 8.28 4.53 -1.76
N ILE A 137 9.10 5.39 -1.15
CA ILE A 137 8.65 6.54 -0.39
C ILE A 137 8.87 7.80 -1.22
N GLN A 138 7.78 8.45 -1.59
CA GLN A 138 7.79 9.72 -2.30
C GLN A 138 7.43 10.85 -1.34
N ILE A 139 8.18 11.95 -1.38
CA ILE A 139 7.82 13.21 -0.72
C ILE A 139 7.35 14.18 -1.78
N LEU A 140 6.17 14.75 -1.57
CA LEU A 140 5.51 15.62 -2.52
C LEU A 140 5.26 16.99 -1.91
N ASP A 141 5.54 18.05 -2.68
CA ASP A 141 5.19 19.44 -2.36
C ASP A 141 4.28 19.96 -3.48
N GLY A 142 3.06 20.38 -3.13
CA GLY A 142 2.06 20.83 -4.11
C GLY A 142 1.72 19.77 -5.19
N GLY A 143 1.86 18.48 -4.86
CA GLY A 143 1.63 17.36 -5.78
C GLY A 143 2.80 17.04 -6.72
N LYS A 144 3.91 17.79 -6.63
CA LYS A 144 5.16 17.48 -7.33
C LYS A 144 6.04 16.62 -6.43
N VAL A 145 6.52 15.49 -6.94
CA VAL A 145 7.54 14.68 -6.25
C VAL A 145 8.84 15.48 -6.17
N ILE A 146 9.30 15.77 -4.95
CA ILE A 146 10.56 16.47 -4.67
C ILE A 146 11.65 15.54 -4.16
N HIS A 147 11.27 14.35 -3.67
CA HIS A 147 12.18 13.28 -3.27
C HIS A 147 11.49 11.94 -3.48
N SER A 148 12.26 10.92 -3.84
CA SER A 148 11.79 9.55 -4.02
C SER A 148 12.93 8.59 -3.71
N GLU A 149 12.64 7.59 -2.90
CA GLU A 149 13.60 6.54 -2.56
C GLU A 149 12.91 5.17 -2.52
N ASN A 150 13.66 4.14 -2.90
CA ASN A 150 13.27 2.75 -2.64
C ASN A 150 13.92 2.33 -1.33
N ALA A 151 13.11 1.96 -0.35
CA ALA A 151 13.53 1.61 0.99
C ALA A 151 13.12 0.17 1.33
N SER A 152 14.03 -0.55 1.96
CA SER A 152 13.70 -1.74 2.75
C SER A 152 13.73 -1.29 4.21
N GLN A 153 12.57 -1.25 4.86
CA GLN A 153 12.45 -0.77 6.24
C GLN A 153 11.97 -1.89 7.14
N ASP A 154 12.70 -2.10 8.22
CA ASP A 154 12.34 -3.07 9.24
C ASP A 154 11.47 -2.40 10.31
N TYR A 155 10.41 -3.08 10.72
CA TYR A 155 9.44 -2.61 11.69
C TYR A 155 9.24 -3.62 12.81
N LEU A 156 9.17 -3.12 14.03
CA LEU A 156 8.55 -3.83 15.14
C LEU A 156 7.07 -3.46 15.19
N VAL A 157 6.22 -4.48 15.09
CA VAL A 157 4.77 -4.34 15.03
C VAL A 157 4.13 -4.98 16.25
N LEU A 158 3.13 -4.32 16.81
CA LEU A 158 2.24 -4.89 17.81
C LEU A 158 0.82 -4.86 17.28
N MET A 159 0.23 -6.05 17.14
CA MET A 159 -1.17 -6.22 16.77
C MET A 159 -1.99 -6.73 17.95
N THR A 160 -3.25 -6.31 18.02
CA THR A 160 -4.21 -6.73 19.03
C THR A 160 -5.56 -7.06 18.36
N PRO A 161 -6.28 -8.09 18.80
CA PRO A 161 -7.57 -8.43 18.21
C PRO A 161 -8.65 -7.45 18.69
N GLY A 162 -9.59 -7.12 17.81
CA GLY A 162 -10.88 -6.56 18.19
C GLY A 162 -12.01 -7.54 17.89
N ALA A 163 -13.23 -7.02 17.68
CA ALA A 163 -14.42 -7.85 17.52
C ALA A 163 -14.37 -8.77 16.28
N ASP A 164 -13.82 -8.29 15.16
CA ASP A 164 -13.89 -8.97 13.85
C ASP A 164 -12.56 -8.96 13.07
N ARG A 165 -11.53 -8.28 13.57
CA ARG A 165 -10.26 -8.05 12.89
C ARG A 165 -9.11 -7.81 13.87
N TRP A 166 -7.90 -7.89 13.36
CA TRP A 166 -6.70 -7.46 14.06
C TRP A 166 -6.36 -6.00 13.76
N PHE A 167 -5.99 -5.25 14.79
CA PHE A 167 -5.59 -3.85 14.70
C PHE A 167 -4.08 -3.71 14.91
N VAL A 168 -3.45 -2.84 14.13
CA VAL A 168 -2.07 -2.37 14.38
C VAL A 168 -2.11 -1.34 15.51
N ARG A 169 -1.59 -1.71 16.68
CA ARG A 169 -1.52 -0.85 17.88
C ARG A 169 -0.22 -0.06 17.95
N SER A 170 0.87 -0.65 17.45
CA SER A 170 2.18 0.01 17.31
C SER A 170 2.83 -0.43 16.01
N LEU A 171 3.49 0.51 15.34
CA LEU A 171 4.30 0.30 14.14
C LEU A 171 5.54 1.20 14.24
N ALA A 172 6.66 0.64 14.68
CA ALA A 172 7.87 1.38 14.97
C ALA A 172 9.00 0.95 14.04
N PRO A 173 9.65 1.89 13.30
CA PRO A 173 10.83 1.55 12.54
C PRO A 173 11.95 1.13 13.49
N VAL A 174 12.69 0.09 13.14
CA VAL A 174 13.84 -0.41 13.91
C VAL A 174 15.08 -0.45 13.02
N ALA A 175 16.25 -0.55 13.64
CA ALA A 175 17.47 -0.86 12.90
C ALA A 175 17.31 -2.22 12.21
N ALA A 176 17.97 -2.38 11.05
CA ALA A 176 17.90 -3.61 10.28
C ALA A 176 18.18 -4.84 11.17
N GLN A 177 17.30 -5.82 11.10
CA GLN A 177 17.39 -7.07 11.84
C GLN A 177 17.60 -8.23 10.87
N GLU A 178 18.39 -9.21 11.29
CA GLU A 178 18.52 -10.47 10.57
C GLU A 178 17.19 -11.25 10.72
N PHE A 179 16.59 -11.61 9.59
CA PHE A 179 15.32 -12.32 9.50
C PHE A 179 15.48 -13.83 9.68
#